data_AF-A0A1J3HS45-F1
#
_entry.id   AF-A0A1J3HS45-F1
#
_cell.length_a   1.000
_cell.length_b   1.000
_cell.length_c   1.000
_cell.angle_alpha   90.00
_cell.angle_beta   90.00
_cell.angle_gamma   90.00
#
_symmetry.space_group_name_H-M   'P 1'
#
loop_
_entity.id
_entity.type
_entity.pdbx_description
1 polymer ?
#
loop_
_entity_poly.entity_id
_entity_poly.type
_entity_poly.pdbx_seq_one_letter_code
_entity_poly.pdbx_strand_id
1 'polypeptide(L)'
;SGYFNLCMLIHIRCPRKISALARHVFPSSNAFFSVSSRPSQFPPGEMLAHDAASLLKSPNWEKNNALKSLVSHMSPLVASQVMSLQRSDADICLRFFMWVCKHSSYCFDPGQKTQLLKLVVSSGLYRVAHDVIVALIREFNRCDKEMLKLMGCFEEMRDDNGFRLNYPCYSSLLMSLAKLNLGRLAYMTYRRMEADGFIVGMIDYRSIVNALCKNGFTEAA
;
A
#
# COMPACT_ATOMS: atom_id res chain seq x y z
N SER A 1 35.82 -1.71 -3.91
CA SER A 1 35.90 -0.39 -4.56
C SER A 1 34.92 -0.37 -5.71
N GLY A 2 33.80 0.35 -5.63
CA GLY A 2 33.73 1.82 -5.80
C GLY A 2 33.57 2.07 -7.31
N TYR A 3 32.55 2.73 -7.84
CA TYR A 3 31.97 4.05 -7.52
C TYR A 3 30.52 4.06 -8.04
N PHE A 4 29.50 4.44 -7.26
CA PHE A 4 29.03 5.80 -6.93
C PHE A 4 28.26 6.53 -8.06
N ASN A 5 26.95 6.68 -7.80
CA ASN A 5 26.09 7.85 -7.96
C ASN A 5 26.12 8.70 -9.25
N LEU A 6 24.94 8.89 -9.84
CA LEU A 6 24.55 10.21 -10.34
C LEU A 6 23.04 10.46 -10.09
N CYS A 7 22.74 11.02 -8.91
CA CYS A 7 21.47 11.70 -8.63
C CYS A 7 21.42 13.00 -9.44
N MET A 8 20.38 13.17 -10.26
CA MET A 8 20.12 14.42 -10.96
C MET A 8 19.38 15.39 -10.03
N LEU A 9 20.10 16.41 -9.54
CA LEU A 9 19.57 17.58 -8.84
C LEU A 9 18.88 18.51 -9.85
N ILE A 10 17.56 18.67 -9.76
CA ILE A 10 16.85 19.77 -10.43
C ILE A 10 16.82 20.96 -9.47
N HIS A 11 17.73 21.90 -9.73
CA HIS A 11 17.76 23.22 -9.09
C HIS A 11 16.64 24.10 -9.67
N ILE A 12 15.70 24.47 -8.81
CA ILE A 12 14.79 25.60 -8.98
C ILE A 12 15.63 26.89 -8.95
N ARG A 13 15.68 27.64 -10.05
CA ARG A 13 15.87 29.11 -10.04
C ARG A 13 15.31 29.76 -11.32
N CYS A 14 14.28 30.58 -11.14
CA CYS A 14 13.99 31.76 -11.97
C CYS A 14 13.95 32.95 -10.98
N PRO A 15 14.44 34.17 -11.30
CA PRO A 15 13.58 35.09 -12.06
C PRO A 15 14.27 36.18 -12.92
N ARG A 16 13.46 36.73 -13.84
CA ARG A 16 13.40 38.12 -14.39
C ARG A 16 14.53 38.67 -15.27
N LYS A 17 14.15 39.12 -16.48
CA LYS A 17 14.41 40.48 -17.00
C LYS A 17 13.35 40.89 -18.04
N ILE A 18 13.10 42.21 -18.06
CA ILE A 18 12.05 42.98 -18.72
C ILE A 18 12.58 43.60 -20.02
N SER A 19 11.77 43.61 -21.10
CA SER A 19 11.57 44.71 -22.08
C SER A 19 10.66 44.19 -23.22
N ALA A 20 9.41 44.65 -23.34
CA ALA A 20 8.93 45.86 -24.01
C ALA A 20 9.22 45.90 -25.53
N LEU A 21 8.16 45.77 -26.35
CA LEU A 21 7.85 46.68 -27.47
C LEU A 21 6.43 46.38 -28.01
N ALA A 22 5.62 47.44 -28.04
CA ALA A 22 4.24 47.47 -28.50
C ALA A 22 4.12 47.45 -30.03
N ARG A 23 2.94 47.04 -30.54
CA ARG A 23 2.25 47.73 -31.65
C ARG A 23 0.76 47.33 -31.68
N HIS A 24 -0.07 48.38 -31.72
CA HIS A 24 -1.54 48.38 -31.76
C HIS A 24 -2.11 47.89 -33.10
N VAL A 25 -3.24 47.18 -33.08
CA VAL A 25 -4.40 47.33 -34.00
C VAL A 25 -5.67 46.80 -33.28
N PHE A 26 -6.75 47.60 -33.21
CA PHE A 26 -8.12 47.26 -32.75
C PHE A 26 -9.02 46.89 -33.96
N PRO A 27 -10.33 46.61 -33.82
CA PRO A 27 -10.97 45.44 -33.21
C PRO A 27 -11.90 44.73 -34.23
N SER A 28 -12.27 43.47 -33.99
CA SER A 28 -13.46 42.92 -34.64
C SER A 28 -14.15 41.90 -33.74
N SER A 29 -15.44 42.17 -33.58
CA SER A 29 -16.40 41.45 -32.77
C SER A 29 -16.48 39.99 -33.19
N ASN A 30 -16.23 39.09 -32.25
CA ASN A 30 -16.85 37.77 -32.24
C ASN A 30 -17.07 37.39 -30.77
N ALA A 31 -18.34 37.45 -30.37
CA ALA A 31 -18.82 36.91 -29.12
C ALA A 31 -18.60 35.39 -29.13
N PHE A 32 -17.41 34.95 -28.71
CA PHE A 32 -17.22 33.57 -28.30
C PHE A 32 -17.94 33.41 -26.96
N PHE A 33 -19.00 32.61 -26.98
CA PHE A 33 -19.56 32.02 -25.78
C PHE A 33 -18.43 31.30 -25.05
N SER A 34 -17.87 31.97 -24.04
CA SER A 34 -17.02 31.33 -23.07
C SER A 34 -17.92 30.39 -22.28
N VAL A 35 -17.96 29.12 -22.69
CA VAL A 35 -18.35 28.05 -21.77
C VAL A 35 -17.30 28.12 -20.67
N SER A 36 -17.64 28.80 -19.58
CA SER A 36 -16.89 28.73 -18.34
C SER A 36 -17.04 27.29 -17.86
N SER A 37 -16.16 26.41 -18.34
CA SER A 37 -15.84 25.18 -17.65
C SER A 37 -15.33 25.63 -16.29
N ARG A 38 -16.18 25.46 -15.27
CA ARG A 38 -15.81 25.65 -13.87
C ARG A 38 -14.44 24.98 -13.69
N PRO A 39 -13.41 25.69 -13.22
CA PRO A 39 -12.17 25.01 -12.87
C PRO A 39 -12.55 23.93 -11.86
N SER A 40 -12.15 22.70 -12.16
CA SER A 40 -12.41 21.51 -11.35
C SER A 40 -12.10 21.84 -9.89
N GLN A 41 -13.11 21.79 -9.02
CA GLN A 41 -13.00 22.14 -7.60
C GLN A 41 -12.14 21.16 -6.78
N PHE A 42 -11.62 20.12 -7.41
CA PHE A 42 -10.90 19.03 -6.76
C PHE A 42 -9.40 19.11 -7.07
N PRO A 43 -8.52 18.87 -6.08
CA PRO A 43 -7.10 18.67 -6.31
C PRO A 43 -6.85 17.61 -7.40
N PRO A 44 -5.80 17.74 -8.23
CA PRO A 44 -5.52 16.80 -9.33
C PRO A 44 -5.49 15.31 -8.91
N GLY A 45 -5.02 15.01 -7.69
CA GLY A 45 -5.00 13.65 -7.14
C GLY A 45 -6.39 13.08 -6.83
N GLU A 46 -7.33 13.91 -6.38
CA GLU A 46 -8.71 13.47 -6.09
C GLU A 46 -9.46 13.16 -7.38
N MET A 47 -9.24 13.94 -8.44
CA MET A 47 -9.83 13.66 -9.75
C MET A 47 -9.36 12.31 -10.31
N LEU A 48 -8.05 12.03 -10.25
CA LEU A 48 -7.50 10.73 -10.64
C LEU A 48 -8.08 9.58 -9.82
N ALA A 49 -8.30 9.79 -8.52
CA ALA A 49 -8.90 8.78 -7.66
C ALA A 49 -10.36 8.51 -8.04
N HIS A 50 -11.15 9.54 -8.32
CA HIS A 50 -12.54 9.40 -8.77
C HIS A 50 -12.66 8.73 -10.14
N ASP A 51 -11.79 9.10 -11.09
CA ASP A 51 -11.75 8.48 -12.41
C ASP A 51 -11.41 6.98 -12.29
N ALA A 52 -10.36 6.64 -11.54
CA ALA A 52 -10.00 5.24 -11.29
C ALA A 52 -11.12 4.49 -10.56
N ALA A 53 -11.74 5.08 -9.54
CA ALA A 53 -12.85 4.48 -8.81
C ALA A 53 -14.08 4.23 -9.71
N SER A 54 -14.37 5.12 -10.65
CA SER A 54 -15.44 4.91 -11.63
C SER A 54 -15.18 3.69 -12.52
N LEU A 55 -13.92 3.48 -12.92
CA LEU A 55 -13.50 2.35 -13.76
C LEU A 55 -13.54 1.01 -13.01
N LEU A 56 -13.31 0.99 -11.69
CA LEU A 56 -13.39 -0.23 -10.88
C LEU A 56 -14.79 -0.85 -10.82
N LYS A 57 -15.85 -0.08 -11.11
CA LYS A 57 -17.23 -0.58 -11.18
C LYS A 57 -17.52 -1.36 -12.46
N SER A 58 -16.65 -1.28 -13.46
CA SER A 58 -16.82 -2.02 -14.71
C SER A 58 -16.41 -3.50 -14.57
N PRO A 59 -17.14 -4.44 -15.20
CA PRO A 59 -16.72 -5.84 -15.20
C PRO A 59 -15.37 -5.98 -15.91
N ASN A 60 -14.50 -6.84 -15.38
CA ASN A 60 -13.13 -7.05 -15.89
C ASN A 60 -12.24 -5.79 -15.92
N TRP A 61 -12.44 -4.86 -14.99
CA TRP A 61 -11.67 -3.61 -14.88
C TRP A 61 -10.15 -3.81 -14.92
N GLU A 62 -9.62 -4.95 -14.44
CA GLU A 62 -8.18 -5.30 -14.46
C GLU A 62 -7.58 -5.32 -15.88
N LYS A 63 -8.40 -5.55 -16.91
CA LYS A 63 -7.97 -5.58 -18.32
C LYS A 63 -8.04 -4.22 -18.99
N ASN A 64 -8.65 -3.22 -18.35
CA ASN A 64 -8.89 -1.91 -18.95
C ASN A 64 -7.58 -1.12 -19.14
N ASN A 65 -7.29 -0.75 -20.39
CA ASN A 65 -6.06 -0.02 -20.75
C ASN A 65 -6.04 1.41 -20.18
N ALA A 66 -7.19 2.07 -20.06
CA ALA A 66 -7.27 3.39 -19.44
C ALA A 66 -6.89 3.33 -17.97
N LEU A 67 -7.38 2.31 -17.24
CA LEU A 67 -7.02 2.11 -15.84
C LEU A 67 -5.53 1.79 -15.68
N LYS A 68 -4.96 0.95 -16.56
CA LYS A 68 -3.51 0.67 -16.56
C LYS A 68 -2.67 1.94 -16.77
N SER A 69 -3.09 2.81 -17.69
CA SER A 69 -2.41 4.08 -17.95
C SER A 69 -2.54 5.07 -16.79
N LEU A 70 -3.66 5.06 -16.07
CA LEU A 70 -3.82 5.89 -14.86
C LEU A 70 -2.95 5.36 -13.72
N VAL A 71 -2.87 4.04 -13.58
CA VAL A 71 -2.20 3.38 -12.46
C VAL A 71 -0.68 3.34 -12.62
N SER A 72 -0.15 3.41 -13.84
CA SER A 72 1.30 3.48 -14.05
C SER A 72 1.95 4.63 -13.27
N HIS A 73 1.24 5.73 -13.03
CA HIS A 73 1.75 6.90 -12.30
C HIS A 73 1.09 7.11 -10.93
N MET A 74 0.39 6.10 -10.41
CA MET A 74 -0.39 6.24 -9.18
C MET A 74 0.48 6.08 -7.92
N SER A 75 0.48 7.09 -7.06
CA SER A 75 1.15 7.07 -5.77
C SER A 75 0.36 6.28 -4.71
N PRO A 76 0.99 5.81 -3.62
CA PRO A 76 0.29 5.11 -2.54
C PRO A 76 -0.87 5.93 -1.93
N LEU A 77 -0.75 7.26 -1.89
CA LEU A 77 -1.79 8.15 -1.38
C LEU A 77 -3.03 8.15 -2.29
N VAL A 78 -2.84 8.23 -3.61
CA VAL A 78 -3.97 8.19 -4.55
C VAL A 78 -4.60 6.80 -4.56
N ALA A 79 -3.79 5.74 -4.46
CA ALA A 79 -4.30 4.38 -4.35
C ALA A 79 -5.17 4.18 -3.08
N SER A 80 -4.75 4.72 -1.93
CA SER A 80 -5.58 4.65 -0.71
C SER A 80 -6.87 5.46 -0.82
N GLN A 81 -6.85 6.61 -1.53
CA GLN A 81 -8.05 7.38 -1.85
C GLN A 81 -9.02 6.61 -2.75
N VAL A 82 -8.52 5.91 -3.77
CA VAL A 82 -9.36 5.03 -4.61
C VAL A 82 -10.04 3.96 -3.75
N MET A 83 -9.30 3.34 -2.82
CA MET A 83 -9.86 2.34 -1.90
C MET A 83 -10.88 2.94 -0.94
N SER A 84 -10.68 4.18 -0.45
CA SER A 84 -11.64 4.84 0.45
C SER A 84 -12.95 5.15 -0.26
N LEU A 85 -12.92 5.49 -1.56
CA LEU A 85 -14.11 5.66 -2.40
C LEU A 85 -14.89 4.34 -2.63
N GLN A 86 -14.24 3.19 -2.44
CA GLN A 86 -14.83 1.85 -2.60
C GLN A 86 -15.09 1.14 -1.27
N ARG A 87 -15.19 1.87 -0.15
CA ARG A 87 -15.30 1.33 1.22
C ARG A 87 -16.37 0.24 1.40
N SER A 88 -17.44 0.25 0.60
CA SER A 88 -18.52 -0.74 0.67
C SER A 88 -18.13 -2.13 0.15
N ASP A 89 -17.09 -2.25 -0.68
CA ASP A 89 -16.67 -3.50 -1.31
C ASP A 89 -15.20 -3.82 -0.97
N ALA A 90 -15.02 -4.68 0.03
CA ALA A 90 -13.70 -5.11 0.48
C ALA A 90 -12.97 -5.98 -0.55
N ASP A 91 -13.68 -6.74 -1.40
CA ASP A 91 -13.07 -7.59 -2.42
C ASP A 91 -12.45 -6.73 -3.52
N ILE A 92 -13.19 -5.73 -4.00
CA ILE A 92 -12.65 -4.75 -4.96
C ILE A 92 -11.43 -4.05 -4.38
N CYS A 93 -11.48 -3.61 -3.13
CA CYS A 93 -10.35 -2.94 -2.49
C CYS A 93 -9.11 -3.84 -2.39
N LEU A 94 -9.28 -5.10 -1.96
CA LEU A 94 -8.18 -6.07 -1.87
C LEU A 94 -7.58 -6.37 -3.24
N ARG A 95 -8.43 -6.64 -4.24
CA ARG A 95 -7.98 -6.92 -5.61
C ARG A 95 -7.27 -5.72 -6.20
N PHE A 96 -7.80 -4.52 -6.00
CA PHE A 96 -7.17 -3.29 -6.43
C PHE A 96 -5.81 -3.08 -5.76
N PHE A 97 -5.69 -3.28 -4.45
CA PHE A 97 -4.40 -3.24 -3.74
C PHE A 97 -3.39 -4.21 -4.35
N MET A 98 -3.77 -5.48 -4.53
CA MET A 98 -2.85 -6.48 -5.08
C MET A 98 -2.50 -6.20 -6.55
N TRP A 99 -3.44 -5.63 -7.31
CA TRP A 99 -3.25 -5.31 -8.72
C TRP A 99 -2.40 -4.05 -8.91
N VAL A 100 -2.62 -2.98 -8.14
CA VAL A 100 -1.83 -1.74 -8.20
C VAL A 100 -0.37 -2.03 -7.82
N CYS A 101 -0.17 -2.88 -6.82
CA CYS A 101 1.15 -3.35 -6.41
C CYS A 101 1.92 -4.15 -7.49
N LYS A 102 1.23 -4.70 -8.49
CA LYS A 102 1.83 -5.47 -9.59
C LYS A 102 2.05 -4.66 -10.87
N HIS A 103 1.29 -3.59 -11.08
CA HIS A 103 1.22 -2.90 -12.38
C HIS A 103 1.67 -1.44 -12.35
N SER A 104 1.87 -0.85 -11.18
CA SER A 104 2.43 0.50 -11.11
C SER A 104 3.87 0.53 -11.63
N SER A 105 4.24 1.61 -12.32
CA SER A 105 5.64 1.84 -12.72
C SER A 105 6.53 2.19 -11.52
N TYR A 106 5.91 2.63 -10.41
CA TYR A 106 6.50 2.53 -9.09
C TYR A 106 6.50 1.05 -8.72
N CYS A 107 7.62 0.37 -8.95
CA CYS A 107 7.83 -0.96 -8.38
C CYS A 107 7.54 -0.89 -6.89
N PHE A 108 6.40 -1.44 -6.47
CA PHE A 108 6.05 -1.55 -5.06
C PHE A 108 7.01 -2.53 -4.41
N ASP A 109 8.19 -2.02 -4.05
CA ASP A 109 9.08 -2.68 -3.12
C ASP A 109 8.28 -2.96 -1.84
N PRO A 110 8.71 -3.94 -1.04
CA PRO A 110 8.00 -4.28 0.19
C PRO A 110 7.75 -3.09 1.13
N GLY A 111 8.59 -2.06 1.11
CA GLY A 111 8.40 -0.83 1.87
C GLY A 111 7.27 0.06 1.35
N GLN A 112 7.12 0.19 0.03
CA GLN A 112 5.98 0.89 -0.55
C GLN A 112 4.65 0.15 -0.29
N LYS A 113 4.68 -1.19 -0.28
CA LYS A 113 3.50 -2.01 0.09
C LYS A 113 3.10 -1.79 1.54
N THR A 114 4.07 -1.76 2.46
CA THR A 114 3.78 -1.47 3.87
C THR A 114 3.31 -0.03 4.08
N GLN A 115 3.83 0.94 3.32
CA GLN A 115 3.33 2.32 3.33
C GLN A 115 1.87 2.40 2.87
N LEU A 116 1.51 1.73 1.77
CA LEU A 116 0.11 1.68 1.31
C LEU A 116 -0.79 1.03 2.37
N LEU A 117 -0.34 -0.07 2.99
CA LEU A 117 -1.07 -0.71 4.08
C LEU A 117 -1.31 0.24 5.26
N LYS A 118 -0.30 1.03 5.68
CA LYS A 118 -0.46 2.06 6.73
C LYS A 118 -1.53 3.08 6.34
N LEU A 119 -1.55 3.53 5.08
CA LEU A 119 -2.59 4.44 4.61
C LEU A 119 -4.00 3.82 4.63
N VAL A 120 -4.12 2.53 4.30
CA VAL A 120 -5.39 1.78 4.38
C VAL A 120 -5.90 1.73 5.83
N VAL A 121 -5.00 1.47 6.79
CA VAL A 121 -5.32 1.47 8.23
C VAL A 121 -5.70 2.88 8.71
N SER A 122 -4.92 3.91 8.38
CA SER A 122 -5.23 5.31 8.72
C SER A 122 -6.54 5.81 8.11
N SER A 123 -7.00 5.20 7.01
CA SER A 123 -8.30 5.50 6.38
C SER A 123 -9.48 4.75 7.04
N GLY A 124 -9.23 3.96 8.09
CA GLY A 124 -10.25 3.18 8.82
C GLY A 124 -10.75 1.94 8.09
N LEU A 125 -10.08 1.51 7.02
CA LEU A 125 -10.49 0.36 6.20
C LEU A 125 -10.00 -0.97 6.82
N TYR A 126 -10.32 -1.22 8.10
CA TYR A 126 -9.71 -2.31 8.88
C TYR A 126 -9.99 -3.71 8.35
N ARG A 127 -11.19 -3.96 7.81
CA ARG A 127 -11.53 -5.23 7.17
C ARG A 127 -10.60 -5.50 5.97
N VAL A 128 -10.44 -4.51 5.10
CA VAL A 128 -9.53 -4.59 3.94
C VAL A 128 -8.08 -4.73 4.41
N ALA A 129 -7.68 -4.00 5.45
CA ALA A 129 -6.33 -4.08 6.00
C ALA A 129 -5.97 -5.50 6.44
N HIS A 130 -6.88 -6.20 7.14
CA HIS A 130 -6.65 -7.60 7.50
C HIS A 130 -6.46 -8.51 6.30
N ASP A 131 -7.29 -8.37 5.27
CA ASP A 131 -7.19 -9.19 4.06
C ASP A 131 -5.87 -8.92 3.31
N VAL A 132 -5.47 -7.64 3.23
CA VAL A 132 -4.18 -7.22 2.67
C VAL A 132 -3.01 -7.79 3.47
N ILE A 133 -3.08 -7.76 4.81
CA ILE A 133 -2.04 -8.31 5.68
C ILE A 133 -1.82 -9.80 5.41
N VAL A 134 -2.90 -10.58 5.33
CA VAL A 134 -2.81 -12.02 5.00
C VAL A 134 -2.18 -12.22 3.62
N ALA A 135 -2.53 -11.40 2.63
CA ALA A 135 -1.93 -11.46 1.30
C ALA A 135 -0.42 -11.14 1.33
N LEU A 136 -0.01 -10.09 2.03
CA LEU A 136 1.40 -9.69 2.16
C LEU A 136 2.22 -10.71 2.94
N ILE A 137 1.69 -11.31 4.01
CA ILE A 137 2.35 -12.40 4.75
C ILE A 137 2.66 -13.57 3.80
N ARG A 138 1.68 -13.97 2.97
CA ARG A 138 1.86 -15.05 1.99
C ARG A 138 2.91 -14.71 0.92
N GLU A 139 3.00 -13.43 0.54
CA GLU A 139 3.98 -12.94 -0.41
C GLU A 139 5.39 -12.89 0.19
N PHE A 140 5.54 -12.39 1.41
CA PHE A 140 6.85 -12.15 2.05
C PHE A 140 7.42 -13.36 2.77
N ASN A 141 6.69 -14.48 2.90
CA ASN A 141 7.16 -15.71 3.56
C ASN A 141 8.32 -16.45 2.85
N ARG A 142 8.98 -15.80 1.88
CA ARG A 142 10.16 -16.29 1.17
C ARG A 142 11.47 -15.72 1.72
N CYS A 143 11.41 -14.59 2.44
CA CYS A 143 12.59 -13.87 2.91
C CYS A 143 12.35 -13.25 4.28
N ASP A 144 13.24 -13.53 5.24
CA ASP A 144 13.17 -13.00 6.61
C ASP A 144 13.15 -11.48 6.64
N LYS A 145 13.97 -10.83 5.79
CA LYS A 145 14.08 -9.37 5.75
C LYS A 145 12.73 -8.69 5.47
N GLU A 146 11.95 -9.25 4.54
CA GLU A 146 10.66 -8.68 4.16
C GLU A 146 9.58 -8.99 5.20
N MET A 147 9.62 -10.20 5.80
CA MET A 147 8.77 -10.54 6.93
C MET A 147 9.02 -9.62 8.14
N LEU A 148 10.28 -9.34 8.47
CA LEU A 148 10.68 -8.47 9.59
C LEU A 148 10.19 -7.03 9.39
N LYS A 149 10.32 -6.49 8.17
CA LYS A 149 9.76 -5.15 7.84
C LYS A 149 8.25 -5.12 8.00
N LEU A 150 7.56 -6.17 7.56
CA LEU A 150 6.11 -6.26 7.70
C LEU A 150 5.69 -6.35 9.17
N MET A 151 6.43 -7.08 10.01
CA MET A 151 6.22 -7.09 11.46
C MET A 151 6.45 -5.72 12.10
N GLY A 152 7.52 -5.01 11.71
CA GLY A 152 7.74 -3.63 12.15
C GLY A 152 6.57 -2.70 11.80
N CYS A 153 6.02 -2.85 10.59
CA CYS A 153 4.81 -2.14 10.17
C CYS A 153 3.60 -2.45 11.07
N PHE A 154 3.44 -3.69 11.56
CA PHE A 154 2.34 -4.04 12.47
C PHE A 154 2.43 -3.32 13.81
N GLU A 155 3.64 -3.17 14.36
CA GLU A 155 3.85 -2.42 15.60
C GLU A 155 3.60 -0.92 15.38
N GLU A 156 4.11 -0.33 14.30
CA GLU A 156 3.85 1.07 13.95
C GLU A 156 2.34 1.36 13.80
N MET A 157 1.59 0.52 13.07
CA MET A 157 0.14 0.69 12.92
C MET A 157 -0.62 0.53 14.24
N ARG A 158 -0.09 -0.28 15.17
CA ARG A 158 -0.67 -0.42 16.50
C ARG A 158 -0.45 0.83 17.33
N ASP A 159 0.77 1.38 17.30
CA ASP A 159 1.13 2.57 18.07
C ASP A 159 0.42 3.83 17.53
N ASP A 160 0.37 3.99 16.20
CA ASP A 160 -0.20 5.17 15.54
C ASP A 160 -1.73 5.16 15.50
N ASN A 161 -2.35 3.99 15.29
CA ASN A 161 -3.79 3.89 15.03
C ASN A 161 -4.55 2.99 16.00
N GLY A 162 -3.88 2.34 16.97
CA GLY A 162 -4.50 1.34 17.83
C GLY A 162 -4.91 0.07 17.10
N PHE A 163 -4.43 -0.14 15.86
CA PHE A 163 -4.84 -1.26 15.01
C PHE A 163 -4.30 -2.60 15.57
N ARG A 164 -5.20 -3.57 15.77
CA ARG A 164 -4.84 -4.91 16.27
C ARG A 164 -5.12 -5.95 15.21
N LEU A 165 -4.22 -6.91 15.07
CA LEU A 165 -4.39 -8.03 14.15
C LEU A 165 -5.55 -8.92 14.60
N ASN A 166 -6.27 -9.49 13.63
CA ASN A 166 -7.28 -10.51 13.89
C ASN A 166 -6.64 -11.91 13.90
N TYR A 167 -7.41 -12.91 14.34
CA TYR A 167 -6.96 -14.29 14.41
C TYR A 167 -6.37 -14.83 13.08
N PRO A 168 -7.02 -14.65 11.91
CA PRO A 168 -6.44 -15.07 10.62
C PRO A 168 -5.07 -14.46 10.30
N CYS A 169 -4.85 -13.19 10.65
CA CYS A 169 -3.55 -12.54 10.49
C CYS A 169 -2.49 -13.21 11.38
N TYR A 170 -2.80 -13.43 12.66
CA TYR A 170 -1.90 -14.11 13.59
C TYR A 170 -1.54 -15.53 13.14
N SER A 171 -2.55 -16.34 12.79
CA SER A 171 -2.33 -17.71 12.34
C SER A 171 -1.46 -17.76 11.07
N SER A 172 -1.74 -16.87 10.10
CA SER A 172 -0.92 -16.73 8.87
C SER A 172 0.52 -16.33 9.17
N LEU A 173 0.73 -15.41 10.12
CA LEU A 173 2.04 -14.93 10.54
C LEU A 173 2.83 -16.06 11.23
N LEU A 174 2.22 -16.78 12.17
CA LEU A 174 2.85 -17.90 12.87
C LEU A 174 3.31 -19.01 11.91
N MET A 175 2.46 -19.41 10.97
CA MET A 175 2.83 -20.39 9.94
C MET A 175 4.02 -19.90 9.09
N SER A 176 4.05 -18.61 8.74
CA SER A 176 5.13 -18.04 7.94
C SER A 176 6.44 -17.93 8.71
N LEU A 177 6.40 -17.53 9.99
CA LEU A 177 7.57 -17.51 10.86
C LEU A 177 8.14 -18.91 11.10
N ALA A 178 7.28 -19.92 11.24
CA ALA A 178 7.70 -21.32 11.36
C ALA A 178 8.37 -21.86 10.09
N LYS A 179 7.92 -21.40 8.92
CA LYS A 179 8.53 -21.74 7.63
C LYS A 179 9.90 -21.07 7.46
N LEU A 180 10.03 -19.84 7.94
CA LEU A 180 11.26 -19.05 7.90
C LEU A 180 12.27 -19.39 9.01
N ASN A 181 11.96 -20.36 9.89
CA ASN A 181 12.81 -20.71 11.04
C ASN A 181 13.07 -19.49 11.95
N LEU A 182 12.03 -18.68 12.18
CA LEU A 182 12.06 -17.51 13.06
C LEU A 182 11.36 -17.83 14.39
N GLY A 183 11.77 -18.91 15.05
CA GLY A 183 11.13 -19.46 16.25
C GLY A 183 10.97 -18.47 17.41
N ARG A 184 11.98 -17.63 17.69
CA ARG A 184 11.87 -16.60 18.74
C ARG A 184 10.75 -15.60 18.44
N LEU A 185 10.64 -15.17 17.19
CA LEU A 185 9.59 -14.24 16.75
C LEU A 185 8.22 -14.92 16.70
N ALA A 186 8.17 -16.21 16.35
CA ALA A 186 6.95 -17.00 16.42
C ALA A 186 6.43 -17.07 17.86
N TYR A 187 7.31 -17.31 18.83
CA TYR A 187 6.94 -17.30 20.24
C TYR A 187 6.46 -15.92 20.72
N MET A 188 7.16 -14.84 20.36
CA MET A 188 6.70 -13.48 20.68
C MET A 188 5.33 -13.15 20.07
N THR A 189 5.11 -13.56 18.83
CA THR A 189 3.83 -13.39 18.12
C THR A 189 2.71 -14.17 18.81
N TYR A 190 2.98 -15.40 19.27
CA TYR A 190 2.06 -16.21 20.05
C TYR A 190 1.66 -15.53 21.36
N ARG A 191 2.63 -15.04 22.14
CA ARG A 191 2.35 -14.32 23.39
C ARG A 191 1.51 -13.07 23.14
N ARG A 192 1.74 -12.38 22.02
CA ARG A 192 0.94 -11.23 21.62
C ARG A 192 -0.49 -11.59 21.25
N MET A 193 -0.69 -12.69 20.53
CA MET A 193 -2.00 -13.23 20.20
C MET A 193 -2.80 -13.60 21.46
N GLU A 194 -2.16 -14.23 22.46
CA GLU A 194 -2.78 -14.49 23.77
C GLU A 194 -3.16 -13.18 24.49
N ALA A 195 -2.26 -12.20 24.50
CA ALA A 195 -2.49 -10.91 25.15
C ALA A 195 -3.62 -10.09 24.50
N ASP A 196 -3.85 -10.27 23.20
CA ASP A 196 -4.98 -9.69 22.48
C ASP A 196 -6.29 -10.46 22.69
N GLY A 197 -6.27 -11.55 23.49
CA GLY A 197 -7.46 -12.28 23.95
C GLY A 197 -7.82 -13.51 23.11
N PHE A 198 -6.95 -13.95 22.19
CA PHE A 198 -7.23 -15.09 21.34
C PHE A 198 -6.79 -16.40 22.00
N ILE A 199 -7.66 -17.42 21.92
CA ILE A 199 -7.34 -18.79 22.30
C ILE A 199 -6.62 -19.46 21.13
N VAL A 200 -5.43 -19.98 21.39
CA VAL A 200 -4.58 -20.55 20.34
C VAL A 200 -5.06 -21.94 19.97
N GLY A 201 -5.25 -22.19 18.67
CA GLY A 201 -5.67 -23.49 18.16
C GLY A 201 -4.53 -24.50 18.11
N MET A 202 -4.87 -25.79 17.99
CA MET A 202 -3.87 -26.87 17.89
C MET A 202 -2.91 -26.69 16.70
N ILE A 203 -3.38 -26.11 15.58
CA ILE A 203 -2.58 -25.84 14.37
C ILE A 203 -1.52 -24.75 14.64
N ASP A 204 -1.90 -23.71 15.36
CA ASP A 204 -1.00 -22.61 15.71
C ASP A 204 0.09 -23.09 16.67
N TYR A 205 -0.29 -23.91 17.68
CA TYR A 205 0.65 -24.53 18.61
C TYR A 205 1.69 -25.42 17.90
N ARG A 206 1.25 -26.29 16.98
CA ARG A 206 2.15 -27.11 16.16
C ARG A 206 3.12 -26.26 15.34
N SER A 207 2.64 -25.15 14.78
CA SER A 207 3.48 -24.23 14.00
C SER A 207 4.61 -23.64 14.88
N ILE A 208 4.29 -23.25 16.11
CA ILE A 208 5.26 -22.70 17.06
C ILE A 208 6.29 -23.75 17.48
N VAL A 209 5.83 -24.95 17.88
CA VAL A 209 6.73 -26.05 18.27
C VAL A 209 7.69 -26.39 17.13
N ASN A 210 7.17 -26.54 15.90
CA ASN A 210 7.99 -26.80 14.71
C ASN A 210 9.02 -25.68 14.46
N ALA A 211 8.62 -24.41 14.62
CA ALA A 211 9.53 -23.27 14.47
C ALA A 211 10.67 -23.28 15.51
N LEU A 212 10.34 -23.61 16.76
CA LEU A 212 11.30 -23.64 17.87
C LEU A 212 12.26 -24.83 17.77
N CYS A 213 11.75 -26.01 17.42
CA CYS A 213 12.58 -27.20 17.22
C CYS A 213 13.65 -27.00 16.13
N LYS A 214 13.30 -26.33 15.02
CA LYS A 214 14.23 -26.00 13.95
C LYS A 214 15.30 -24.98 14.32
N ASN A 215 15.08 -24.20 15.37
CA ASN A 215 16.01 -23.16 15.84
C ASN A 215 16.97 -23.65 16.93
N GLY A 216 16.95 -24.94 17.28
CA GLY A 216 18.00 -25.55 18.12
C GLY A 216 17.56 -25.97 19.52
N PHE A 217 16.50 -26.77 19.64
CA PHE A 217 16.32 -27.67 20.79
C PHE A 217 15.97 -29.09 20.32
N THR A 218 16.88 -29.67 19.53
CA THR A 218 17.12 -31.11 19.56
C THR A 218 18.41 -31.33 20.35
N GLU A 219 18.43 -30.97 21.64
CA GLU A 219 19.27 -31.75 22.54
C GLU A 219 18.56 -33.08 22.72
N ALA A 220 19.33 -34.14 22.48
CA ALA A 220 18.88 -35.51 22.45
C ALA A 220 18.10 -35.91 23.71
N ALA A 221 17.05 -36.69 23.51
CA ALA A 221 16.56 -37.66 24.48
C ALA A 221 16.49 -39.02 23.77
#